data_AF-A0A7C2EZD6-F1
#
_entry.id   AF-A0A7C2EZD6-F1
#
_cell.length_a   1.000
_cell.length_b   1.000
_cell.length_c   1.000
_cell.angle_alpha   90.00
_cell.angle_beta   90.00
_cell.angle_gamma   90.00
#
_symmetry.space_group_name_H-M   'P 1'
#
loop_
_entity.id
_entity.type
_entity.pdbx_description
1 polymer ?
#
loop_
_entity_poly.entity_id
_entity_poly.type
_entity_poly.pdbx_seq_one_letter_code
_entity_poly.pdbx_strand_id
1 'polypeptide(L)'
;MSYIIKLIYISERMAIGFFESALESNLPAEREVEVEGVLREKGKHTMMAVKRLGELGMDTPRRGGDIAERFGESVGRVFSVFGWRGAYFLVWLGNGIENLILKVASRLCGNNGDRKILEAMMLDKKTQ
;
A
#
# COMPACT_ATOMS: atom_id res chain seq x y z
N MET A 1 -5.95 -10.09 18.95
CA MET A 1 -4.80 -9.87 18.06
C MET A 1 -5.23 -8.97 16.91
N SER A 2 -4.51 -7.88 16.65
CA SER A 2 -4.88 -6.93 15.59
C SER A 2 -4.27 -7.34 14.25
N TYR A 3 -4.94 -8.27 13.56
CA TYR A 3 -4.55 -8.71 12.19
C TYR A 3 -4.78 -7.61 11.14
N ILE A 4 -5.55 -6.59 11.49
CA ILE A 4 -5.94 -5.47 10.62
C ILE A 4 -4.71 -4.64 10.21
N ILE A 5 -3.88 -4.23 11.16
CA ILE A 5 -2.68 -3.42 10.86
C ILE A 5 -1.69 -4.22 10.02
N LYS A 6 -1.61 -5.54 10.22
CA LYS A 6 -0.76 -6.42 9.41
C LYS A 6 -1.25 -6.53 7.97
N LEU A 7 -2.57 -6.63 7.76
CA LEU A 7 -3.17 -6.62 6.41
C LEU A 7 -2.88 -5.31 5.68
N ILE A 8 -2.99 -4.19 6.39
CA ILE A 8 -2.66 -2.86 5.84
C ILE A 8 -1.19 -2.76 5.48
N TYR A 9 -0.30 -3.18 6.39
CA TYR A 9 1.13 -3.24 6.09
C TYR A 9 1.40 -4.04 4.80
N ILE A 10 0.82 -5.24 4.68
CA ILE A 10 0.99 -6.09 3.49
C ILE A 10 0.44 -5.39 2.23
N SER A 11 -0.73 -4.74 2.29
CA SER A 11 -1.29 -4.05 1.13
C SER A 11 -0.44 -2.86 0.67
N GLU A 12 0.07 -2.07 1.62
CA GLU A 12 0.94 -0.92 1.31
C GLU A 12 2.26 -1.39 0.67
N ARG A 13 2.84 -2.48 1.17
CA ARG A 13 4.09 -3.05 0.65
C ARG A 13 3.91 -3.67 -0.73
N MET A 14 2.79 -4.36 -1.00
CA MET A 14 2.43 -4.81 -2.35
C MET A 14 2.32 -3.63 -3.32
N ALA A 15 1.66 -2.54 -2.90
CA ALA A 15 1.53 -1.36 -3.75
C ALA A 15 2.90 -0.74 -4.08
N ILE A 16 3.79 -0.63 -3.10
CA ILE A 16 5.16 -0.12 -3.32
C ILE A 16 5.88 -0.93 -4.39
N GLY A 17 5.98 -2.26 -4.23
CA GLY A 17 6.69 -3.10 -5.21
C GLY A 17 6.07 -3.04 -6.61
N PHE A 18 4.73 -2.90 -6.70
CA PHE A 18 4.04 -2.72 -7.97
C PHE A 18 4.46 -1.42 -8.68
N PHE A 19 4.44 -0.30 -7.95
CA PHE A 19 4.73 1.02 -8.52
C PHE A 19 6.22 1.24 -8.78
N GLU A 20 7.11 0.68 -7.96
CA GLU A 20 8.55 0.68 -8.23
C GLU A 20 8.83 -0.08 -9.53
N SER A 21 8.23 -1.26 -9.71
CA SER A 21 8.31 -2.00 -10.98
C SER A 21 7.69 -1.25 -12.15
N ALA A 22 6.65 -0.44 -11.91
CA ALA A 22 6.05 0.38 -12.95
C ALA A 22 7.00 1.51 -13.40
N LEU A 23 7.68 2.20 -12.46
CA LEU A 23 8.71 3.22 -12.76
C LEU A 23 9.84 2.68 -13.61
N GLU A 24 10.27 1.44 -13.37
CA GLU A 24 11.29 0.78 -14.19
C GLU A 24 10.81 0.45 -15.62
N SER A 25 9.51 0.56 -15.90
CA SER A 25 8.91 0.22 -17.19
C SER A 25 8.42 1.45 -17.95
N ASN A 26 9.23 1.97 -18.88
CA ASN A 26 8.90 2.95 -19.95
C ASN A 26 7.63 3.79 -19.72
N LEU A 27 7.57 4.43 -18.56
CA LEU A 27 6.42 5.19 -18.10
C LEU A 27 6.45 6.54 -18.80
N PRO A 28 5.32 7.10 -19.27
CA PRO A 28 5.32 8.47 -19.78
C PRO A 28 5.80 9.42 -18.66
N ALA A 29 6.73 10.34 -18.97
CA ALA A 29 7.32 11.25 -17.98
C ALA A 29 6.26 12.05 -17.19
N GLU A 30 5.13 12.38 -17.81
CA GLU A 30 3.98 13.04 -17.18
C GLU A 30 3.34 12.24 -16.03
N ARG A 31 3.57 10.92 -16.00
CA ARG A 31 3.01 9.98 -15.02
C ARG A 31 4.03 9.53 -13.97
N GLU A 32 5.33 9.77 -14.18
CA GLU A 32 6.36 9.49 -13.17
C GLU A 32 6.08 10.29 -11.88
N VAL A 33 5.73 11.57 -12.01
CA VAL A 33 5.39 12.44 -10.86
C VAL A 33 4.18 11.92 -10.08
N GLU A 34 3.18 11.38 -10.79
CA GLU A 34 1.99 10.78 -10.17
C GLU A 34 2.37 9.51 -9.39
N VAL A 35 3.19 8.65 -9.99
CA VAL A 35 3.66 7.40 -9.37
C VAL A 35 4.57 7.68 -8.17
N GLU A 36 5.48 8.65 -8.25
CA GLU A 36 6.31 9.09 -7.12
C GLU A 36 5.46 9.62 -5.96
N GLY A 37 4.40 10.39 -6.27
CA GLY A 37 3.43 10.86 -5.29
C GLY A 37 2.76 9.70 -4.54
N VAL A 38 2.31 8.68 -5.28
CA VAL A 38 1.73 7.47 -4.70
C VAL A 38 2.75 6.72 -3.86
N LEU A 39 3.97 6.48 -4.36
CA LEU A 39 5.02 5.78 -3.62
C LEU A 39 5.35 6.47 -2.29
N ARG A 40 5.39 7.80 -2.27
CA ARG A 40 5.62 8.60 -1.07
C ARG A 40 4.50 8.42 -0.05
N GLU A 41 3.24 8.41 -0.49
CA GLU A 41 2.09 8.15 0.36
C GLU A 41 2.12 6.72 0.94
N LYS A 42 2.29 5.71 0.08
CA LYS A 42 2.38 4.29 0.48
C LYS A 42 3.54 4.06 1.46
N GLY A 43 4.66 4.77 1.28
CA GLY A 43 5.78 4.77 2.22
C GLY A 43 5.42 5.34 3.59
N LYS A 44 4.71 6.48 3.65
CA LYS A 44 4.21 7.08 4.90
C LYS A 44 3.29 6.11 5.65
N HIS A 45 2.33 5.53 4.93
CA HIS A 45 1.38 4.56 5.45
C HIS A 45 2.04 3.30 6.00
N THR A 46 3.01 2.76 5.26
CA THR A 46 3.85 1.64 5.70
C THR A 46 4.53 1.95 7.03
N MET A 47 5.14 3.12 7.18
CA MET A 47 5.84 3.51 8.42
C MET A 47 4.88 3.62 9.62
N MET A 48 3.67 4.13 9.41
CA MET A 48 2.63 4.17 10.45
C MET A 48 2.22 2.76 10.89
N ALA A 49 2.04 1.85 9.93
CA ALA A 49 1.71 0.46 10.22
C ALA A 49 2.86 -0.26 10.95
N VAL A 50 4.12 -0.07 10.51
CA VAL A 50 5.32 -0.65 11.16
C VAL A 50 5.45 -0.20 12.60
N LYS A 51 5.32 1.11 12.86
CA LYS A 51 5.39 1.65 14.23
C LYS A 51 4.38 0.96 15.13
N ARG A 52 3.16 0.77 14.65
CA ARG A 52 2.09 0.14 15.42
C ARG A 52 2.28 -1.35 15.62
N LEU A 53 2.77 -2.07 14.60
CA LEU A 53 3.13 -3.48 14.75
C LEU A 53 4.23 -3.65 15.80
N GLY A 54 5.20 -2.73 15.84
CA GLY A 54 6.22 -2.67 16.90
C GLY A 54 5.63 -2.44 18.29
N GLU A 55 4.68 -1.51 18.45
CA GLU A 55 3.95 -1.31 19.72
C GLU A 55 3.17 -2.54 20.18
N LEU A 56 2.76 -3.39 19.23
CA LEU A 56 2.05 -4.65 19.48
C LEU A 56 3.00 -5.85 19.65
N GLY A 57 4.33 -5.64 19.60
CA GLY A 57 5.34 -6.69 19.70
C GLY A 57 5.33 -7.66 18.50
N MET A 58 4.80 -7.23 17.35
CA MET A 58 4.73 -8.04 16.13
C MET A 58 5.89 -7.69 15.19
N ASP A 59 6.59 -8.72 14.71
CA ASP A 59 7.67 -8.56 13.74
C ASP A 59 7.15 -8.12 12.36
N THR A 60 7.88 -7.19 11.77
CA THR A 60 7.70 -6.76 10.37
C THR A 60 8.89 -7.19 9.52
N PRO A 61 8.67 -7.75 8.33
CA PRO A 61 9.73 -8.04 7.37
C PRO A 61 10.64 -6.83 7.11
N ARG A 62 11.94 -7.07 6.95
CA ARG A 62 12.88 -6.04 6.49
C ARG A 62 12.68 -5.79 4.99
N ARG A 63 12.95 -4.55 4.58
CA ARG A 63 12.69 -3.92 3.26
C ARG A 63 13.12 -4.70 1.99
N GLY A 64 13.87 -5.79 2.07
CA GLY A 64 14.29 -6.62 0.91
C GLY A 64 13.87 -8.10 0.97
N GLY A 65 13.18 -8.49 2.05
CA GLY A 65 12.66 -9.85 2.26
C GLY A 65 11.13 -9.90 2.35
N ASP A 66 10.46 -8.80 2.03
CA ASP A 66 9.02 -8.72 2.14
C ASP A 66 8.35 -9.39 0.93
N ILE A 67 7.71 -10.53 1.17
CA ILE A 67 6.99 -11.30 0.15
C ILE A 67 5.88 -10.44 -0.49
N ALA A 68 5.30 -9.51 0.28
CA ALA A 68 4.30 -8.59 -0.20
C ALA A 68 4.86 -7.69 -1.32
N GLU A 69 6.02 -7.09 -1.09
CA GLU A 69 6.68 -6.22 -2.07
C GLU A 69 7.10 -7.01 -3.32
N ARG A 70 7.72 -8.19 -3.16
CA ARG A 70 8.08 -9.06 -4.29
C ARG A 70 6.88 -9.53 -5.12
N PHE A 71 5.75 -9.78 -4.45
CA PHE A 71 4.51 -10.09 -5.13
C PHE A 71 4.02 -8.88 -5.93
N GLY A 72 4.05 -7.69 -5.32
CA GLY A 72 3.77 -6.41 -5.98
C GLY A 72 4.63 -6.20 -7.24
N GLU A 73 5.95 -6.37 -7.12
CA GLU A 73 6.89 -6.27 -8.24
C GLU A 73 6.56 -7.26 -9.36
N SER A 74 6.22 -8.50 -9.01
CA SER A 74 5.88 -9.53 -9.99
C SER A 74 4.62 -9.16 -10.77
N VAL A 75 3.62 -8.64 -10.06
CA VAL A 75 2.40 -8.09 -10.67
C VAL A 75 2.74 -6.87 -11.53
N GLY A 76 3.58 -5.96 -11.07
CA GLY A 76 4.04 -4.78 -11.83
C GLY A 76 4.67 -5.17 -13.17
N ARG A 77 5.58 -6.15 -13.14
CA ARG A 77 6.24 -6.69 -14.35
C ARG A 77 5.28 -7.35 -15.33
N VAL A 78 4.27 -8.07 -14.86
CA VAL A 78 3.26 -8.67 -15.77
C VAL A 78 2.43 -7.57 -16.43
N PHE A 79 2.08 -6.53 -15.69
CA PHE A 79 1.18 -5.50 -16.19
C PHE A 79 1.84 -4.41 -17.00
N SER A 80 3.16 -4.22 -16.88
CA SER A 80 3.93 -3.39 -17.81
C SER A 80 3.86 -3.90 -19.25
N VAL A 81 3.62 -5.20 -19.47
CA VAL A 81 3.36 -5.80 -20.79
C VAL A 81 2.09 -5.23 -21.44
N PHE A 82 1.10 -4.85 -20.65
CA PHE A 82 -0.15 -4.23 -21.12
C PHE A 82 -0.06 -2.69 -21.18
N GLY A 83 1.14 -2.14 -20.98
CA GLY A 83 1.41 -0.71 -20.92
C GLY A 83 0.69 0.00 -19.76
N TRP A 84 0.70 1.33 -19.81
CA TRP A 84 0.16 2.18 -18.73
C TRP A 84 -1.32 1.92 -18.41
N ARG A 85 -2.13 1.52 -19.39
CA ARG A 85 -3.56 1.21 -19.17
C ARG A 85 -3.76 -0.02 -18.29
N GLY A 86 -2.93 -1.05 -18.47
CA GLY A 86 -2.93 -2.24 -17.61
C GLY A 86 -2.47 -1.91 -16.19
N ALA A 87 -1.43 -1.09 -16.07
CA ALA A 87 -0.96 -0.61 -14.77
C ALA A 87 -2.05 0.20 -14.03
N TYR A 88 -2.69 1.17 -14.71
CA TYR A 88 -3.74 2.01 -14.14
C TYR A 88 -4.97 1.21 -13.67
N PHE A 89 -5.38 0.18 -14.42
CA PHE A 89 -6.49 -0.69 -14.02
C PHE A 89 -6.22 -1.40 -12.68
N LEU A 90 -5.00 -1.88 -12.47
CA LEU A 90 -4.63 -2.51 -11.21
C LEU A 90 -4.51 -1.52 -10.05
N VAL A 91 -4.03 -0.31 -10.32
CA VAL A 91 -4.02 0.76 -9.31
C VAL A 91 -5.44 1.06 -8.84
N TRP A 92 -6.37 1.21 -9.79
CA TRP A 92 -7.78 1.43 -9.48
C TRP A 92 -8.36 0.27 -8.66
N LEU A 93 -8.07 -0.97 -9.05
CA LEU A 93 -8.54 -2.17 -8.36
C LEU A 93 -7.91 -2.31 -6.96
N GLY A 94 -6.61 -2.03 -6.83
CA GLY A 94 -5.86 -2.03 -5.58
C GLY A 94 -6.36 -0.97 -4.60
N ASN A 95 -6.56 0.27 -5.07
CA ASN A 95 -7.17 1.33 -4.27
C ASN A 95 -8.60 0.98 -3.81
N GLY A 96 -9.37 0.32 -4.67
CA GLY A 96 -10.70 -0.18 -4.33
C GLY A 96 -10.67 -1.23 -3.21
N ILE A 97 -9.78 -2.21 -3.32
CA ILE A 97 -9.57 -3.25 -2.30
C ILE A 97 -9.06 -2.64 -0.99
N GLU A 98 -8.09 -1.73 -1.06
CA GLU A 98 -7.53 -1.05 0.10
C GLU A 98 -8.59 -0.21 0.84
N ASN A 99 -9.42 0.54 0.11
CA ASN A 99 -10.53 1.27 0.69
C ASN A 99 -11.55 0.35 1.36
N LEU A 100 -11.82 -0.82 0.76
CA LEU A 100 -12.66 -1.83 1.37
C LEU A 100 -12.03 -2.37 2.67
N ILE A 101 -10.73 -2.68 2.66
CA ILE A 101 -9.98 -3.13 3.83
C ILE A 101 -10.04 -2.09 4.93
N LEU A 102 -9.77 -0.81 4.64
CA LEU A 102 -9.83 0.28 5.63
C LEU A 102 -11.25 0.49 6.19
N LYS A 103 -12.28 0.34 5.36
CA LYS A 103 -13.69 0.46 5.79
C LYS A 103 -14.14 -0.72 6.65
N VAL A 104 -13.66 -1.92 6.36
CA VAL A 104 -13.92 -3.10 7.20
C VAL A 104 -13.12 -3.03 8.49
N ALA A 105 -11.85 -2.64 8.40
CA ALA A 105 -10.95 -2.42 9.52
C ALA A 105 -11.50 -1.40 10.52
N SER A 106 -11.99 -0.24 10.07
CA SER A 106 -12.58 0.78 10.94
C SER A 106 -13.83 0.30 11.69
N ARG A 107 -14.57 -0.67 11.14
CA ARG A 107 -15.73 -1.29 11.81
C ARG A 107 -15.36 -2.39 12.80
N LEU A 108 -14.27 -3.11 12.54
CA LEU A 108 -13.82 -4.24 13.36
C LEU A 108 -12.77 -3.84 14.42
N CYS A 109 -12.22 -2.63 14.33
CA CYS A 109 -11.20 -2.15 15.27
C CYS A 109 -11.79 -1.80 16.63
N GLY A 110 -11.66 -2.72 17.59
CA GLY A 110 -11.99 -2.46 18.99
C GLY A 110 -10.92 -1.69 19.77
N ASN A 111 -9.70 -1.54 19.23
CA ASN A 111 -8.57 -0.89 19.91
C ASN A 111 -8.40 0.57 19.45
N ASN A 112 -8.40 1.51 20.40
CA ASN A 112 -8.24 2.94 20.17
C ASN A 112 -6.94 3.32 19.41
N GLY A 113 -5.85 2.57 19.63
CA GLY A 113 -4.58 2.86 18.93
C GLY A 113 -4.63 2.52 17.44
N ASP A 114 -5.22 1.39 17.09
CA ASP A 114 -5.36 0.94 15.70
C ASP A 114 -6.37 1.82 14.95
N ARG A 115 -7.44 2.23 15.64
CA ARG A 115 -8.46 3.14 15.10
C ARG A 115 -7.90 4.50 14.70
N LYS A 116 -7.01 5.09 15.51
CA LYS A 116 -6.35 6.37 15.18
C LYS A 116 -5.52 6.30 13.91
N ILE A 117 -4.82 5.19 13.70
CA ILE A 117 -4.00 4.98 12.51
C ILE A 117 -4.89 4.81 11.28
N LEU A 118 -5.95 4.00 11.40
CA LEU A 118 -6.94 3.84 10.35
C LEU A 118 -7.60 5.17 9.97
N GLU A 119 -8.01 5.96 10.95
CA GLU A 119 -8.63 7.27 10.73
C GLU A 119 -7.66 8.25 10.06
N ALA A 120 -6.38 8.25 10.45
CA ALA A 120 -5.35 9.08 9.83
C ALA A 120 -5.09 8.68 8.36
N MET A 121 -4.99 7.39 8.04
CA MET A 121 -4.83 6.89 6.67
C MET A 121 -6.07 7.17 5.80
N MET A 122 -7.27 7.06 6.39
CA MET A 122 -8.51 7.40 5.69
C MET A 122 -8.67 8.90 5.45
N LEU A 123 -8.11 9.75 6.32
CA LEU A 123 -8.08 11.21 6.15
C LEU A 123 -7.16 11.59 4.99
N ASP A 124 -5.94 11.06 4.95
CA ASP A 124 -4.98 11.33 3.86
C ASP A 124 -5.60 10.99 2.49
N LYS A 125 -6.31 9.86 2.39
CA LYS A 125 -7.02 9.42 1.17
C LYS A 125 -8.25 10.25 0.76
N LYS A 126 -8.84 11.05 1.65
CA LYS A 126 -10.00 11.92 1.33
C LYS A 126 -9.59 13.27 0.77
N THR A 127 -8.33 13.66 0.97
CA THR A 127 -7.76 14.94 0.54
C THR A 127 -7.16 14.92 -0.87
N GLN A 128 -7.21 13.78 -1.55
CA GLN A 128 -6.88 13.60 -2.97
C GLN A 128 -8.16 13.51 -3.80
#